data_AF-A0A088E7G5-F1
#
_entry.id   AF-A0A088E7G5-F1
#
_cell.length_a   1.000
_cell.length_b   1.000
_cell.length_c   1.000
_cell.angle_alpha   90.00
_cell.angle_beta   90.00
_cell.angle_gamma   90.00
#
_symmetry.space_group_name_H-M   'P 1'
#
loop_
_entity.id
_entity.type
_entity.pdbx_description
1 polymer ?
#
loop_
_entity_poly.entity_id
_entity_poly.type
_entity_poly.pdbx_seq_one_letter_code
_entity_poly.pdbx_strand_id
1 'polypeptide(L)'
;MLTDVTKLDDEQRRRILKKLVEKLGLAQTAKLLEIGRSTLYRYVNTNQNIPLEIVRKAADMLTPDELSDVIYGLKVVEVDATTALSVVIKAMKDEKFRNFFVSVLYQYLGEYLKNT
;
A
#
# COMPACT_ATOMS: atom_id res chain seq x y z
N MET A 1 -13.11 -6.72 0.46
CA MET A 1 -11.68 -7.08 0.35
C MET A 1 -10.90 -5.78 0.25
N LEU A 2 -9.99 -5.52 1.18
CA LEU A 2 -9.20 -4.30 1.20
C LEU A 2 -8.18 -4.37 0.04
N THR A 3 -8.45 -3.59 -1.01
CA THR A 3 -7.66 -3.37 -2.23
C THR A 3 -7.96 -4.29 -3.42
N ASP A 4 -8.52 -3.69 -4.47
CA ASP A 4 -8.60 -4.28 -5.81
C ASP A 4 -7.21 -4.25 -6.48
N VAL A 5 -6.51 -5.38 -6.48
CA VAL A 5 -5.16 -5.52 -7.04
C VAL A 5 -5.07 -5.22 -8.55
N THR A 6 -6.21 -5.20 -9.25
CA THR A 6 -6.25 -4.88 -10.69
C THR A 6 -5.93 -3.41 -10.97
N LYS A 7 -6.18 -2.53 -10.00
CA LYS A 7 -5.91 -1.09 -10.09
C LYS A 7 -4.47 -0.71 -9.76
N LEU A 8 -3.65 -1.67 -9.29
CA LEU A 8 -2.26 -1.42 -8.91
C LEU A 8 -1.35 -1.33 -10.15
N ASP A 9 -0.41 -0.40 -10.12
CA ASP A 9 0.68 -0.35 -11.08
C ASP A 9 1.73 -1.44 -10.84
N ASP A 10 2.62 -1.67 -11.81
CA ASP A 10 3.64 -2.71 -11.73
C ASP A 10 4.65 -2.51 -10.60
N GLU A 11 4.87 -1.27 -10.16
CA GLU A 11 5.76 -0.96 -9.05
C GLU A 11 5.09 -1.33 -7.72
N GLN A 12 3.83 -0.93 -7.50
CA GLN A 12 3.03 -1.29 -6.33
C GLN A 12 2.91 -2.80 -6.19
N ARG A 13 2.61 -3.52 -7.28
CA ARG A 13 2.60 -4.99 -7.31
C ARG A 13 3.93 -5.58 -6.84
N ARG A 14 5.05 -5.00 -7.29
CA ARG A 14 6.39 -5.42 -6.89
C ARG A 14 6.69 -5.13 -5.42
N ARG A 15 6.26 -3.97 -4.91
CA ARG A 15 6.44 -3.60 -3.49
C ARG A 15 5.68 -4.55 -2.56
N ILE A 16 4.49 -5.04 -2.95
CA ILE A 16 3.75 -6.08 -2.21
C ILE A 16 4.59 -7.36 -2.06
N LEU A 17 5.15 -7.87 -3.16
CA LEU A 17 5.99 -9.06 -3.11
C LEU A 17 7.28 -8.82 -2.30
N LYS A 18 7.90 -7.63 -2.44
CA LYS A 18 9.07 -7.23 -1.63
C LYS A 18 8.77 -7.27 -0.14
N LYS A 19 7.67 -6.66 0.30
CA LYS A 19 7.27 -6.60 1.71
C LYS A 19 7.06 -8.00 2.29
N LEU A 20 6.40 -8.89 1.53
CA LEU A 20 6.20 -10.27 1.96
C LEU A 20 7.52 -11.04 2.07
N VAL A 21 8.45 -10.83 1.15
CA VAL A 21 9.81 -11.41 1.19
C VAL A 21 10.62 -10.87 2.36
N GLU A 22 10.52 -9.58 2.70
CA GLU A 22 11.16 -9.01 3.89
C GLU A 22 10.63 -9.64 5.18
N LYS A 23 9.33 -9.94 5.23
CA LYS A 23 8.65 -10.53 6.39
C LYS A 23 8.97 -12.01 6.59
N LEU A 24 8.98 -12.81 5.52
CA LEU A 24 9.04 -14.28 5.61
C LEU A 24 10.33 -14.88 5.04
N GLY A 25 11.13 -14.10 4.33
CA GLY A 25 12.25 -14.56 3.53
C GLY A 25 11.82 -15.14 2.18
N LEU A 26 12.76 -15.13 1.23
CA LEU A 26 12.54 -15.57 -0.16
C LEU A 26 12.07 -17.03 -0.25
N ALA A 27 12.66 -17.89 0.57
CA ALA A 27 12.40 -19.33 0.58
C ALA A 27 10.96 -19.67 0.98
N GLN A 28 10.49 -19.09 2.09
CA GLN A 28 9.16 -19.35 2.62
C GLN A 28 8.10 -18.69 1.75
N THR A 29 8.36 -17.46 1.27
CA THR A 29 7.45 -16.74 0.37
C THR A 29 7.22 -17.51 -0.93
N ALA A 30 8.28 -18.04 -1.55
CA ALA A 30 8.17 -18.86 -2.76
C ALA A 30 7.29 -20.10 -2.55
N LYS A 31 7.43 -20.76 -1.39
CA LYS A 31 6.62 -21.92 -1.01
C LYS A 31 5.14 -21.54 -0.86
N LEU A 32 4.84 -20.47 -0.13
CA LEU A 32 3.46 -20.03 0.12
C LEU A 32 2.75 -19.52 -1.14
N LEU A 33 3.50 -18.90 -2.06
CA LEU A 33 2.97 -18.45 -3.35
C LEU A 33 2.95 -19.55 -4.42
N GLU A 34 3.43 -20.75 -4.10
CA GLU A 34 3.49 -21.92 -5.01
C GLU A 34 4.26 -21.63 -6.30
N ILE A 35 5.37 -20.88 -6.20
CA ILE A 35 6.24 -20.53 -7.33
C ILE A 35 7.70 -20.88 -7.05
N GLY A 36 8.49 -21.03 -8.12
CA GLY A 36 9.93 -21.25 -8.00
C GLY A 36 10.66 -20.06 -7.35
N ARG A 37 11.69 -20.33 -6.53
CA ARG A 37 12.51 -19.29 -5.89
C ARG A 37 13.15 -18.33 -6.90
N SER A 38 13.61 -18.84 -8.04
CA SER A 38 14.16 -18.04 -9.13
C SER A 38 13.11 -17.13 -9.76
N THR A 39 11.88 -17.63 -9.93
CA THR A 39 10.75 -16.83 -10.41
C THR A 39 10.40 -15.71 -9.45
N LEU A 40 10.26 -16.01 -8.15
CA LEU A 40 10.04 -14.99 -7.14
C LEU A 40 11.18 -13.96 -7.11
N TYR A 41 12.43 -14.42 -7.17
CA TYR A 41 13.59 -13.53 -7.20
C TYR A 41 13.54 -12.57 -8.40
N ARG A 42 13.15 -13.04 -9.59
CA ARG A 42 12.96 -12.15 -10.75
C ARG A 42 11.83 -11.17 -10.53
N TYR A 43 10.66 -11.62 -10.06
CA TYR A 43 9.54 -10.72 -9.77
C TYR A 43 9.92 -9.61 -8.81
N VAL A 44 10.73 -9.90 -7.81
CA VAL A 44 11.14 -8.92 -6.80
C VAL A 44 12.21 -7.94 -7.31
N ASN A 45 13.12 -8.39 -8.18
CA ASN A 45 14.35 -7.64 -8.50
C ASN A 45 14.46 -7.11 -9.94
N THR A 46 13.59 -7.51 -10.86
CA THR A 46 13.62 -7.07 -12.25
C THR A 46 12.30 -6.41 -12.65
N ASN A 47 12.22 -5.78 -13.82
CA ASN A 47 10.96 -5.21 -14.34
C ASN A 47 10.02 -6.25 -14.97
N GLN A 48 10.12 -7.51 -14.56
CA GLN A 48 9.21 -8.54 -15.06
C GLN A 48 7.79 -8.30 -14.56
N ASN A 49 6.81 -8.48 -15.46
CA ASN A 49 5.39 -8.42 -15.13
C ASN A 49 5.01 -9.58 -14.18
N ILE A 50 4.23 -9.27 -13.15
CA ILE A 50 3.84 -10.20 -12.08
C ILE A 50 2.37 -10.59 -12.32
N PRO A 51 2.05 -11.89 -12.43
CA PRO A 51 0.67 -12.33 -12.60
C PRO A 51 -0.22 -11.85 -11.45
N LEU A 52 -1.41 -11.33 -11.77
CA LEU A 52 -2.35 -10.77 -10.79
C LEU A 52 -2.71 -11.76 -9.68
N GLU A 53 -2.81 -13.05 -9.99
CA GLU A 53 -3.05 -14.08 -8.97
C GLU A 53 -1.96 -14.13 -7.90
N ILE A 54 -0.69 -13.97 -8.30
CA ILE A 54 0.44 -13.98 -7.36
C ILE A 54 0.41 -12.73 -6.49
N VAL A 55 0.08 -11.58 -7.09
CA VAL A 55 -0.10 -10.32 -6.34
C VAL A 55 -1.24 -10.46 -5.34
N ARG A 56 -2.38 -11.04 -5.74
CA ARG A 56 -3.54 -11.28 -4.87
C ARG A 56 -3.18 -12.17 -3.69
N LYS A 57 -2.59 -13.34 -3.95
CA LYS A 57 -2.11 -14.26 -2.90
C LYS A 57 -1.13 -13.56 -1.95
N ALA A 58 -0.22 -12.74 -2.46
CA ALA A 58 0.75 -12.02 -1.64
C ALA A 58 0.08 -10.93 -0.78
N ALA A 59 -0.86 -10.18 -1.35
CA ALA A 59 -1.62 -9.13 -0.65
C ALA A 59 -2.48 -9.72 0.48
N ASP A 60 -3.11 -10.88 0.26
CA ASP A 60 -3.92 -11.58 1.27
C ASP A 60 -3.10 -12.05 2.49
N MET A 61 -1.76 -12.11 2.38
CA MET A 61 -0.85 -12.49 3.47
C MET A 61 -0.29 -11.29 4.26
N LEU A 62 -0.58 -10.07 3.83
CA LEU A 62 -0.21 -8.84 4.53
C LEU A 62 -1.39 -8.33 5.37
N THR A 63 -1.10 -7.66 6.49
CA THR A 63 -2.14 -6.95 7.23
C THR A 63 -2.65 -5.75 6.41
N PRO A 64 -3.86 -5.23 6.69
CA PRO A 64 -4.36 -4.03 6.03
C PRO A 64 -3.39 -2.84 6.12
N ASP A 65 -2.73 -2.66 7.27
CA ASP A 65 -1.75 -1.59 7.48
C ASP A 65 -0.48 -1.81 6.65
N GLU A 66 0.06 -3.04 6.65
CA GLU A 66 1.22 -3.39 5.82
C GLU A 66 0.94 -3.16 4.33
N LEU A 67 -0.27 -3.50 3.88
CA LEU A 67 -0.69 -3.33 2.50
C LEU A 67 -0.86 -1.84 2.15
N SER A 68 -1.48 -1.06 3.03
CA SER A 68 -1.64 0.38 2.88
C SER A 68 -0.29 1.10 2.81
N ASP A 69 0.64 0.79 3.72
CA ASP A 69 2.01 1.32 3.73
C ASP A 69 2.73 1.08 2.40
N VAL A 70 2.59 -0.12 1.86
CA VAL A 70 3.25 -0.57 0.63
C VAL A 70 2.67 0.12 -0.62
N ILE A 71 1.35 0.25 -0.70
CA ILE A 71 0.64 0.78 -1.87
C ILE A 71 0.75 2.30 -1.93
N TYR A 72 0.53 2.95 -0.79
CA TYR A 72 0.42 4.41 -0.72
C TYR A 72 1.73 5.08 -0.29
N GLY A 73 2.72 4.33 0.21
CA GLY A 73 3.98 4.88 0.72
C GLY A 73 3.80 5.77 1.96
N LEU A 74 2.58 5.81 2.50
CA LEU A 74 2.23 6.52 3.71
C LEU A 74 2.46 5.54 4.84
N LYS A 75 3.43 5.79 5.73
CA LYS A 75 3.42 5.12 7.03
C LYS A 75 2.07 5.45 7.67
N VAL A 76 1.18 4.47 7.73
CA VAL A 76 -0.06 4.57 8.49
C VAL A 76 0.37 4.58 9.95
N VAL A 77 0.64 5.78 10.46
CA VAL A 77 0.79 5.96 11.90
C VAL A 77 -0.61 5.89 12.46
N GLU A 78 -0.79 5.10 13.51
CA GLU A 78 -2.05 5.06 14.26
C GLU A 78 -2.37 6.50 14.72
N VAL A 79 -3.42 7.09 14.15
CA VAL A 79 -3.83 8.46 14.47
C VAL A 79 -4.84 8.38 15.61
N ASP A 80 -4.41 8.73 16.82
CA ASP A 80 -5.31 8.87 17.96
C ASP A 80 -6.19 10.13 17.84
N ALA A 81 -7.24 10.20 18.68
CA ALA A 81 -8.18 11.31 18.66
C ALA A 81 -7.49 12.67 18.90
N THR A 82 -6.43 12.68 19.71
CA THR A 82 -5.62 13.87 20.01
C THR A 82 -4.91 14.39 18.76
N THR A 83 -4.26 13.49 18.03
CA THR A 83 -3.53 13.80 16.80
C THR A 83 -4.50 14.26 15.72
N ALA A 84 -5.63 13.57 15.54
CA ALA A 84 -6.68 13.99 14.61
C ALA A 84 -7.19 15.41 14.92
N LEU A 85 -7.49 15.70 16.20
CA LEU A 85 -7.94 17.02 16.61
C LEU A 85 -6.86 18.09 16.39
N SER A 86 -5.59 17.76 16.61
CA SER A 86 -4.49 18.70 16.37
C SER A 86 -4.40 19.15 14.90
N VAL A 87 -4.65 18.24 13.95
CA VAL A 87 -4.69 18.53 12.51
C VAL A 87 -5.84 19.49 12.20
N VAL A 88 -7.03 19.23 12.77
CA VAL A 88 -8.20 20.12 12.60
C VAL A 88 -7.91 21.51 13.16
N ILE A 89 -7.38 21.61 14.38
CA ILE A 89 -7.02 22.88 15.00
C ILE A 89 -5.97 23.62 14.16
N LYS A 90 -4.98 22.91 13.62
CA LYS A 90 -3.95 23.50 12.75
C LYS A 90 -4.57 24.05 11.47
N ALA A 91 -5.50 23.34 10.83
CA ALA A 91 -6.23 23.82 9.66
C ALA A 91 -7.12 25.04 9.97
N MET A 92 -7.69 25.14 11.18
CA MET A 92 -8.42 26.34 11.57
C MET A 92 -7.50 27.56 11.72
N LYS A 93 -6.30 27.37 12.28
CA LYS A 93 -5.37 28.46 12.63
C LYS A 93 -4.43 28.88 11.50
N ASP A 94 -4.17 28.01 10.53
CA ASP A 94 -3.17 28.20 9.48
C ASP A 94 -3.82 27.99 8.10
N GLU A 95 -4.05 29.08 7.38
CA GLU A 95 -4.69 29.07 6.07
C GLU A 95 -3.88 28.33 5.01
N LYS A 96 -2.55 28.45 5.04
CA LYS A 96 -1.69 27.76 4.08
C LYS A 96 -1.77 26.25 4.30
N PHE A 97 -1.71 25.83 5.57
CA PHE A 97 -1.90 24.42 5.92
C PHE A 97 -3.30 23.93 5.55
N ARG A 98 -4.35 24.72 5.82
CA ARG A 98 -5.73 24.37 5.45
C ARG A 98 -5.90 24.13 3.97
N ASN A 99 -5.41 25.04 3.13
CA ASN A 99 -5.56 24.94 1.68
C ASN A 99 -4.82 23.72 1.13
N PHE A 100 -3.60 23.47 1.64
CA PHE A 100 -2.87 22.25 1.34
C PHE A 100 -3.64 20.99 1.80
N PHE A 101 -4.08 20.94 3.05
CA PHE A 101 -4.80 19.78 3.60
C PHE A 101 -6.08 19.48 2.81
N VAL A 102 -6.87 20.49 2.49
CA VAL A 102 -8.09 20.35 1.67
C VAL A 102 -7.76 19.85 0.26
N SER A 103 -6.68 20.32 -0.37
CA SER A 103 -6.26 19.80 -1.69
C SER A 103 -5.91 18.31 -1.65
N VAL A 104 -5.23 17.88 -0.57
CA VAL A 104 -4.88 16.47 -0.34
C VAL A 104 -6.14 15.65 -0.10
N LEU A 105 -7.07 16.11 0.75
CA LEU A 105 -8.35 15.43 0.95
C LEU A 105 -9.11 15.28 -0.38
N TYR A 106 -9.20 16.34 -1.18
CA TYR A 106 -9.92 16.26 -2.45
C TYR A 106 -9.27 15.29 -3.44
N GLN A 107 -7.94 15.28 -3.52
CA GLN A 107 -7.20 14.37 -4.37
C GLN A 107 -7.41 12.91 -3.95
N TYR A 108 -7.17 12.58 -2.68
CA TYR A 108 -7.13 11.19 -2.24
C TYR A 108 -8.50 10.65 -1.79
N LEU A 109 -9.26 11.39 -0.96
CA LEU A 109 -10.61 10.97 -0.57
C LEU A 109 -11.62 11.15 -1.70
N GLY A 110 -11.47 12.17 -2.55
CA GLY A 110 -12.32 12.35 -3.71
C GLY A 110 -12.16 11.21 -4.72
N GLU A 111 -10.94 10.74 -4.96
CA GLU A 111 -10.70 9.53 -5.76
C GLU A 111 -11.27 8.27 -5.11
N TYR A 112 -11.13 8.12 -3.78
CA TYR A 112 -11.72 6.99 -3.06
C TYR A 112 -13.24 6.93 -3.20
N LEU A 113 -13.94 8.05 -2.99
CA LEU A 113 -15.40 8.14 -3.08
C LEU A 113 -15.94 7.92 -4.49
N LYS A 114 -15.17 8.25 -5.54
CA LYS A 114 -15.55 7.98 -6.94
C LYS A 114 -15.37 6.51 -7.33
N ASN A 115 -14.56 5.78 -6.58
CA ASN A 115 -14.20 4.38 -6.85
C ASN A 115 -14.93 3.38 -5.94
N THR A 116 -15.83 3.85 -5.08
CA THR A 116 -16.68 3.07 -4.16
C THR A 116 -18.13 3.21 -4.61
#